data_AF-A0A952C444-F1
#
_entry.id   AF-A0A952C444-F1
#
_cell.length_a   1.000
_cell.length_b   1.000
_cell.length_c   1.000
_cell.angle_alpha   90.00
_cell.angle_beta   90.00
_cell.angle_gamma   90.00
#
_symmetry.space_group_name_H-M   'P 1'
#
loop_
_entity.id
_entity.type
_entity.pdbx_description
1 polymer ?
#
loop_
_entity_poly.entity_id
_entity_poly.type
_entity_poly.pdbx_seq_one_letter_code
_entity_poly.pdbx_strand_id
1 'polypeptide(L)'
;MNPLFYQVYGELTEHYRRTAAPPAGWHEIWQRRSEVAQLDLLAMQLAVEAVDGAIAAHDLHRRLRPDARHLLLTNVHQMIVLPLLAPATDRDPRELLNGFRQDLLHDVSVVLGRAAAQTGYEDGEISGHAVIAALADTWSELKTVLANVWG
;
A
#
# COMPACT_ATOMS: atom_id res chain seq x y z
N MET A 1 9.98 -41.38 1.69
CA MET A 1 10.21 -40.17 0.85
C MET A 1 11.36 -40.48 -0.10
N ASN A 2 11.28 -40.13 -1.39
CA ASN A 2 12.20 -40.62 -2.43
C ASN A 2 13.56 -39.88 -2.39
N PRO A 3 14.71 -40.58 -2.23
CA PRO A 3 16.04 -39.97 -2.21
C PRO A 3 16.38 -39.17 -3.48
N LEU A 4 15.85 -39.59 -4.63
CA LEU A 4 16.04 -38.95 -5.93
C LEU A 4 15.46 -37.51 -5.95
N PHE A 5 14.39 -37.27 -5.20
CA PHE A 5 13.76 -35.95 -5.12
C PHE A 5 14.70 -34.91 -4.49
N TYR A 6 15.39 -35.28 -3.40
CA TYR A 6 16.31 -34.36 -2.72
C TYR A 6 17.55 -34.05 -3.56
N GLN A 7 18.02 -35.03 -4.34
CA GLN A 7 19.13 -34.84 -5.25
C GLN A 7 18.75 -33.86 -6.37
N VAL A 8 17.62 -34.10 -7.05
CA VAL A 8 17.13 -33.21 -8.12
C VAL A 8 16.83 -31.81 -7.58
N TYR A 9 16.23 -31.70 -6.40
CA TYR A 9 15.94 -30.41 -5.76
C TYR A 9 17.23 -29.66 -5.37
N GLY A 10 18.24 -30.37 -4.87
CA GLY A 10 19.56 -29.80 -4.56
C GLY A 10 20.27 -29.28 -5.81
N GLU A 11 20.26 -30.05 -6.90
CA GLU A 11 20.85 -29.65 -8.19
C GLU A 11 20.15 -28.42 -8.79
N LEU A 12 18.82 -28.35 -8.71
CA LEU A 12 18.03 -27.20 -9.15
C LEU A 12 18.31 -25.95 -8.33
N THR A 13 18.41 -26.09 -7.00
CA THR A 13 18.70 -24.98 -6.09
C THR A 13 20.11 -24.42 -6.34
N GLU A 14 21.07 -25.32 -6.58
CA GLU A 14 22.45 -24.94 -6.85
C GLU A 14 22.64 -24.36 -8.26
N HIS A 15 21.83 -24.80 -9.22
CA HIS A 15 21.76 -24.17 -10.54
C HIS A 15 21.19 -22.74 -10.42
N TYR A 16 20.08 -22.57 -9.69
CA TYR A 16 19.48 -21.26 -9.43
C TYR A 16 20.44 -20.31 -8.71
N ARG A 17 21.18 -20.76 -7.68
CA ARG A 17 22.19 -19.91 -7.02
C ARG A 17 23.29 -19.45 -7.96
N ARG A 18 23.76 -20.34 -8.84
CA ARG A 18 24.81 -20.03 -9.82
C ARG A 18 24.34 -19.07 -10.91
N THR A 19 23.06 -19.10 -11.28
CA THR A 19 22.49 -18.22 -12.31
C THR A 19 21.85 -16.95 -11.73
N ALA A 20 21.50 -16.93 -10.45
CA ALA A 20 20.98 -15.76 -9.73
C ALA A 20 22.07 -14.76 -9.30
N ALA A 21 23.35 -15.11 -9.43
CA ALA A 21 24.41 -14.12 -9.34
C ALA A 21 24.25 -13.13 -10.50
N PRO A 22 23.96 -11.85 -10.25
CA PRO A 22 23.79 -10.89 -11.33
C PRO A 22 25.08 -10.83 -12.15
N PRO A 23 25.01 -10.79 -13.50
CA PRO A 23 26.19 -10.72 -14.34
C PRO A 23 27.09 -9.56 -13.91
N ALA A 24 28.41 -9.71 -14.03
CA ALA A 24 29.35 -8.63 -13.70
C ALA A 24 28.94 -7.33 -14.44
N GLY A 25 28.78 -6.23 -13.69
CA GLY A 25 28.25 -4.95 -14.20
C GLY A 25 26.75 -4.70 -13.99
N TRP A 26 25.97 -5.70 -13.57
CA TRP A 26 24.54 -5.55 -13.27
C TRP A 26 24.25 -5.25 -11.80
N HIS A 27 25.29 -5.14 -10.94
CA HIS A 27 25.12 -4.87 -9.51
C HIS A 27 24.34 -3.58 -9.24
N GLU A 28 24.65 -2.49 -9.96
CA GLU A 28 23.93 -1.22 -9.78
C GLU A 28 22.46 -1.31 -10.21
N ILE A 29 22.15 -2.03 -11.29
CA ILE A 29 20.77 -2.25 -11.77
C ILE A 29 19.99 -3.08 -10.76
N TRP A 30 20.61 -4.14 -10.22
CA TRP A 30 19.99 -4.99 -9.21
C TRP A 30 19.82 -4.28 -7.87
N GLN A 31 20.81 -3.50 -7.44
CA GLN A 31 20.72 -2.67 -6.23
C GLN A 31 19.58 -1.67 -6.34
N ARG A 32 19.51 -0.88 -7.43
CA ARG A 32 18.40 0.05 -7.66
C ARG A 32 17.04 -0.66 -7.72
N ARG A 33 16.94 -1.79 -8.40
CA ARG A 33 15.69 -2.59 -8.42
C ARG A 33 15.30 -3.09 -7.03
N SER A 34 16.27 -3.50 -6.22
CA SER A 34 16.03 -3.97 -4.86
C SER A 34 15.61 -2.83 -3.93
N GLU A 35 16.18 -1.63 -4.09
CA GLU A 35 15.81 -0.44 -3.34
C GLU A 35 14.38 0.00 -3.67
N VAL A 36 14.02 0.06 -4.97
CA VAL A 36 12.65 0.36 -5.40
C VAL A 36 11.67 -0.67 -4.85
N ALA A 37 11.98 -1.97 -4.95
CA ALA A 37 11.11 -3.01 -4.40
C ALA A 37 10.94 -2.90 -2.87
N GLN A 38 11.99 -2.53 -2.13
CA GLN A 38 11.89 -2.29 -0.69
C GLN A 38 11.02 -1.08 -0.37
N LEU A 39 11.15 0.02 -1.13
CA LEU A 39 10.32 1.20 -0.97
C LEU A 39 8.85 0.91 -1.27
N ASP A 40 8.56 0.15 -2.33
CA ASP A 40 7.21 -0.28 -2.67
C ASP A 40 6.57 -1.13 -1.56
N LEU A 41 7.34 -2.04 -0.95
CA LEU A 41 6.87 -2.83 0.19
C LEU A 41 6.58 -1.96 1.42
N LEU A 42 7.44 -0.98 1.71
CA LEU A 42 7.22 -0.02 2.79
C LEU A 42 5.98 0.85 2.53
N ALA A 43 5.78 1.30 1.28
CA ALA A 43 4.60 2.04 0.87
C ALA A 43 3.32 1.20 1.02
N MET A 44 3.36 -0.07 0.59
CA MET A 44 2.23 -0.98 0.76
C MET A 44 1.93 -1.21 2.25
N GLN A 45 2.96 -1.43 3.07
CA GLN A 45 2.80 -1.59 4.51
C GLN A 45 2.15 -0.35 5.14
N LEU A 46 2.59 0.84 4.76
CA LEU A 46 2.03 2.09 5.27
C LEU A 46 0.54 2.23 4.91
N ALA A 47 0.17 1.89 3.66
CA ALA A 47 -1.22 1.90 3.22
C ALA A 47 -2.08 0.90 4.01
N VAL A 48 -1.59 -0.33 4.23
CA VAL A 48 -2.27 -1.35 5.04
C VAL A 48 -2.48 -0.86 6.47
N GLU A 49 -1.44 -0.32 7.10
CA GLU A 49 -1.50 0.18 8.48
C GLU A 49 -2.51 1.34 8.63
N ALA A 50 -2.56 2.25 7.66
CA ALA A 50 -3.54 3.34 7.65
C ALA A 50 -4.98 2.82 7.49
N VAL A 51 -5.21 1.90 6.55
CA VAL A 51 -6.54 1.30 6.33
C VAL A 51 -7.00 0.50 7.54
N ASP A 52 -6.16 -0.39 8.06
CA ASP A 52 -6.55 -1.23 9.20
C ASP A 52 -6.71 -0.39 10.48
N GLY A 53 -5.86 0.61 10.68
CA GLY A 53 -5.99 1.57 11.78
C GLY A 53 -7.31 2.35 11.73
N ALA A 54 -7.70 2.82 10.54
CA ALA A 54 -8.95 3.53 10.36
C ALA A 54 -10.17 2.61 10.53
N ILE A 55 -10.14 1.39 10.00
CA ILE A 55 -11.20 0.39 10.21
C ILE A 55 -11.41 0.14 11.71
N ALA A 56 -10.33 -0.04 12.46
CA ALA A 56 -10.38 -0.26 13.91
C ALA A 56 -10.93 0.97 14.65
N ALA A 57 -10.48 2.17 14.30
CA ALA A 57 -10.93 3.42 14.94
C ALA A 57 -12.44 3.68 14.77
N HIS A 58 -13.04 3.18 13.68
CA HIS A 58 -14.46 3.33 13.39
C HIS A 58 -15.29 2.06 13.67
N ASP A 59 -14.69 1.00 14.21
CA ASP A 59 -15.32 -0.32 14.44
C ASP A 59 -16.02 -0.90 13.19
N LEU A 60 -15.38 -0.77 12.02
CA LEU A 60 -15.97 -1.12 10.72
C LEU A 60 -15.68 -2.56 10.26
N HIS A 61 -15.04 -3.39 11.08
CA HIS A 61 -14.61 -4.74 10.69
C HIS A 61 -15.72 -5.62 10.12
N ARG A 62 -16.96 -5.44 10.61
CA ARG A 62 -18.13 -6.21 10.16
C ARG A 62 -18.95 -5.52 9.08
N ARG A 63 -18.73 -4.21 8.88
CA ARG A 63 -19.51 -3.37 7.97
C ARG A 63 -18.81 -3.16 6.64
N LEU A 64 -17.48 -3.12 6.63
CA LEU A 64 -16.70 -2.94 5.41
C LEU A 64 -16.56 -4.26 4.66
N ARG A 65 -17.08 -4.29 3.43
CA ARG A 65 -16.93 -5.48 2.60
C ARG A 65 -15.47 -5.77 2.24
N PRO A 66 -15.10 -7.06 2.04
CA PRO A 66 -13.76 -7.42 1.60
C PRO A 66 -13.32 -6.76 0.29
N ASP A 67 -14.21 -6.65 -0.70
CA ASP A 67 -13.92 -5.98 -1.98
C ASP A 67 -13.76 -4.48 -1.82
N ALA A 68 -14.58 -3.85 -0.97
CA ALA A 68 -14.45 -2.43 -0.61
C ALA A 68 -13.12 -2.13 0.09
N ARG A 69 -12.70 -3.00 1.03
CA ARG A 69 -11.39 -2.90 1.70
C ARG A 69 -10.25 -3.01 0.70
N HIS A 70 -10.30 -3.98 -0.20
CA HIS A 70 -9.28 -4.15 -1.22
C HIS A 70 -9.20 -2.92 -2.14
N LEU A 71 -10.35 -2.42 -2.60
CA LEU A 71 -10.42 -1.23 -3.44
C LEU A 71 -9.85 0.01 -2.73
N LEU A 72 -10.19 0.22 -1.47
CA LEU A 72 -9.64 1.31 -0.66
C LEU A 72 -8.12 1.19 -0.56
N LEU A 73 -7.59 0.01 -0.22
CA LEU A 73 -6.16 -0.23 -0.11
C LEU A 73 -5.44 0.06 -1.43
N THR A 74 -5.98 -0.42 -2.56
CA THR A 74 -5.40 -0.17 -3.88
C THR A 74 -5.37 1.32 -4.20
N ASN A 75 -6.47 2.05 -3.97
CA ASN A 75 -6.52 3.50 -4.24
C ASN A 75 -5.59 4.28 -3.33
N VAL A 76 -5.55 3.99 -2.02
CA VAL A 76 -4.63 4.63 -1.08
C VAL A 76 -3.18 4.40 -1.50
N HIS A 77 -2.81 3.16 -1.81
CA HIS A 77 -1.45 2.86 -2.24
C HIS A 77 -1.09 3.54 -3.56
N GLN A 78 -1.93 3.42 -4.59
CA GLN A 78 -1.62 3.90 -5.95
C GLN A 78 -1.77 5.41 -6.12
N MET A 79 -2.73 6.04 -5.44
CA MET A 79 -3.05 7.46 -5.62
C MET A 79 -2.49 8.37 -4.50
N ILE A 80 -2.04 7.80 -3.38
CA ILE A 80 -1.54 8.62 -2.27
C ILE A 80 -0.10 8.24 -1.96
N VAL A 81 0.15 6.96 -1.65
CA VAL A 81 1.46 6.56 -1.13
C VAL A 81 2.54 6.49 -2.22
N LEU A 82 2.26 5.90 -3.39
CA LEU A 82 3.25 5.82 -4.47
C LEU A 82 3.64 7.20 -5.02
N PRO A 83 2.72 8.14 -5.24
CA PRO A 83 3.08 9.49 -5.65
C PRO A 83 4.02 10.23 -4.67
N LEU A 84 3.95 9.94 -3.37
CA LEU A 84 4.92 10.47 -2.40
C LEU A 84 6.36 9.99 -2.67
N LEU A 85 6.52 8.82 -3.28
CA LEU A 85 7.84 8.27 -3.64
C LEU A 85 8.38 8.81 -4.96
N ALA A 86 7.63 9.67 -5.66
CA ALA A 86 8.09 10.24 -6.92
C ALA A 86 9.40 11.03 -6.69
N PRO A 87 10.37 10.95 -7.62
CA PRO A 87 11.69 11.57 -7.49
C PRO A 87 11.70 13.10 -7.48
N ALA A 88 10.54 13.75 -7.40
CA ALA A 88 10.39 15.20 -7.35
C ALA A 88 10.73 15.81 -5.98
N THR A 89 11.02 14.99 -4.95
CA THR A 89 11.39 15.48 -3.62
C THR A 89 12.86 15.21 -3.31
N ASP A 90 13.58 16.21 -2.81
CA ASP A 90 14.97 16.07 -2.32
C ASP A 90 15.07 15.34 -0.97
N ARG A 91 13.94 14.81 -0.46
CA ARG A 91 13.86 14.17 0.86
C ARG A 91 14.11 12.67 0.74
N ASP A 92 14.68 12.06 1.79
CA ASP A 92 14.74 10.60 1.89
C ASP A 92 13.30 10.03 1.87
N PRO A 93 12.96 9.15 0.92
CA PRO A 93 11.63 8.54 0.85
C PRO A 93 11.18 7.89 2.16
N ARG A 94 12.10 7.33 2.95
CA ARG A 94 11.77 6.70 4.24
C ARG A 94 11.32 7.72 5.29
N GLU A 95 12.03 8.85 5.39
CA GLU A 95 11.66 9.94 6.28
C GLU A 95 10.32 10.55 5.87
N LEU A 96 10.11 10.71 4.56
CA LEU A 96 8.85 11.21 4.01
C LEU A 96 7.68 10.29 4.40
N LEU A 97 7.76 8.99 4.09
CA LEU A 97 6.73 8.01 4.43
C LEU A 97 6.41 8.00 5.94
N ASN A 98 7.44 8.09 6.79
CA ASN A 98 7.24 8.14 8.24
C ASN A 98 6.52 9.42 8.69
N GLY A 99 6.86 10.56 8.10
CA GLY A 99 6.20 11.84 8.40
C GLY A 99 4.70 11.84 8.04
N PHE A 100 4.32 11.16 6.95
CA PHE A 100 2.95 11.10 6.48
C PHE A 100 2.06 10.05 7.15
N ARG A 101 2.62 9.20 8.03
CA ARG A 101 1.88 8.09 8.63
C ARG A 101 0.58 8.51 9.33
N GLN A 102 0.63 9.56 10.14
CA GLN A 102 -0.56 10.04 10.87
C GLN A 102 -1.55 10.76 9.96
N ASP A 103 -1.04 11.49 8.96
CA ASP A 103 -1.90 12.17 7.99
C ASP A 103 -2.60 11.17 7.07
N LEU A 104 -1.93 10.10 6.66
CA LEU A 104 -2.54 9.02 5.89
C LEU A 104 -3.64 8.31 6.67
N LEU A 105 -3.38 7.98 7.95
CA LEU A 105 -4.40 7.42 8.83
C LEU A 105 -5.61 8.34 8.94
N HIS A 106 -5.37 9.64 9.16
CA HIS A 106 -6.43 10.64 9.22
C HIS A 106 -7.25 10.71 7.93
N ASP A 107 -6.58 10.79 6.77
CA ASP A 107 -7.21 10.87 5.45
C ASP A 107 -8.09 9.63 5.20
N VAL A 108 -7.60 8.44 5.51
CA VAL A 108 -8.38 7.20 5.37
C VAL A 108 -9.56 7.17 6.35
N SER A 109 -9.38 7.66 7.58
CA SER A 109 -10.48 7.82 8.55
C SER A 109 -11.56 8.76 8.05
N VAL A 110 -11.21 9.88 7.42
CA VAL A 110 -12.18 10.82 6.83
C VAL A 110 -12.99 10.14 5.72
N VAL A 111 -12.32 9.41 4.82
CA VAL A 111 -12.97 8.65 3.74
C VAL A 111 -13.93 7.60 4.31
N LEU A 112 -13.48 6.77 5.24
CA LEU A 112 -14.31 5.70 5.82
C LEU A 112 -15.48 6.27 6.65
N GLY A 113 -15.25 7.38 7.37
CA GLY A 113 -16.31 8.10 8.08
C GLY A 113 -17.38 8.62 7.13
N ARG A 114 -16.98 9.21 5.99
CA ARG A 114 -17.91 9.66 4.94
C ARG A 114 -18.66 8.50 4.31
N ALA A 115 -17.98 7.41 3.96
CA ALA A 115 -18.60 6.22 3.38
C ALA A 115 -19.62 5.58 4.34
N ALA A 116 -19.29 5.49 5.64
CA ALA A 116 -20.18 4.97 6.67
C ALA A 116 -21.43 5.86 6.86
N ALA A 117 -21.28 7.19 6.77
CA ALA A 117 -22.40 8.12 6.86
C ALA A 117 -23.37 7.99 5.68
N GLN A 118 -22.88 7.64 4.49
CA GLN A 118 -23.70 7.45 3.28
C GLN A 118 -24.54 6.16 3.32
N THR A 119 -24.13 5.14 4.08
CA THR A 119 -24.83 3.83 4.13
C THR A 119 -25.79 3.68 5.32
N GLY A 120 -25.86 4.65 6.22
CA GLY A 120 -26.72 4.62 7.41
C GLY A 120 -26.09 3.89 8.61
N TYR A 121 -26.62 4.09 9.82
CA TYR A 121 -25.96 3.68 11.08
C TYR A 121 -26.19 2.23 11.52
N GLU A 122 -27.36 1.62 11.25
CA GLU A 122 -27.75 0.39 11.96
C GLU A 122 -27.34 -0.92 11.28
N ASP A 123 -27.31 -1.02 9.94
CA ASP A 123 -26.91 -2.24 9.21
C ASP A 123 -26.23 -1.95 7.85
N GLY A 124 -25.79 -0.70 7.64
CA GLY A 124 -25.28 -0.21 6.37
C GLY A 124 -23.92 -0.82 6.03
N GLU A 125 -23.94 -1.89 5.24
CA GLU A 125 -22.74 -2.48 4.62
C GLU A 125 -22.06 -1.45 3.69
N ILE A 126 -20.75 -1.26 3.86
CA ILE A 126 -19.95 -0.32 3.07
C ILE A 126 -19.43 -1.07 1.85
N SER A 127 -20.02 -0.76 0.69
CA SER A 127 -19.62 -1.29 -0.62
C SER A 127 -18.45 -0.52 -1.22
N GLY A 128 -17.79 -1.11 -2.22
CA GLY A 128 -16.75 -0.41 -2.99
C GLY A 128 -17.28 0.87 -3.65
N HIS A 129 -18.56 0.91 -4.04
CA HIS A 129 -19.16 2.11 -4.63
C HIS A 129 -19.25 3.26 -3.61
N ALA A 130 -19.64 2.97 -2.37
CA ALA A 130 -19.65 3.96 -1.29
C ALA A 130 -18.24 4.48 -0.97
N VAL A 131 -17.23 3.60 -0.99
CA VAL A 131 -15.82 3.99 -0.82
C VAL A 131 -15.37 4.92 -1.94
N ILE A 132 -15.68 4.61 -3.20
CA ILE A 132 -15.29 5.46 -4.35
C ILE A 132 -16.00 6.81 -4.29
N ALA A 133 -17.30 6.83 -3.98
CA ALA A 133 -18.05 8.07 -3.81
C ALA A 133 -17.43 8.93 -2.70
N ALA A 134 -17.14 8.32 -1.54
CA ALA A 134 -16.48 9.01 -0.43
C ALA A 134 -15.09 9.54 -0.81
N LEU A 135 -14.26 8.74 -1.49
CA LEU A 135 -12.94 9.17 -1.97
C LEU A 135 -13.04 10.38 -2.91
N ALA A 136 -13.98 10.34 -3.87
CA ALA A 136 -14.20 11.43 -4.81
C ALA A 136 -14.66 12.71 -4.09
N ASP A 137 -15.57 12.58 -3.12
CA ASP A 137 -16.11 13.70 -2.36
C ASP A 137 -15.07 14.35 -1.43
N THR A 138 -14.15 13.56 -0.88
CA THR A 138 -13.15 14.07 0.09
C THR A 138 -11.80 14.35 -0.53
N TRP A 139 -11.60 14.09 -1.83
CA TRP A 139 -10.28 14.15 -2.49
C TRP A 139 -9.55 15.48 -2.27
N SER A 140 -10.26 16.61 -2.40
CA SER A 140 -9.66 17.95 -2.22
C SER A 140 -9.37 18.31 -0.75
N GLU A 141 -9.89 17.54 0.20
CA GLU A 141 -9.76 17.80 1.65
C GLU A 141 -8.64 16.96 2.29
N LEU A 142 -8.10 15.97 1.56
CA LEU A 142 -7.07 15.07 2.08
C LEU A 142 -5.76 15.85 2.29
N LYS A 143 -5.18 15.70 3.49
CA LYS A 143 -3.94 16.37 3.86
C LYS A 143 -2.78 15.96 2.95
N THR A 144 -2.76 14.68 2.56
CA THR A 144 -1.76 14.15 1.64
C THR A 144 -1.87 14.76 0.25
N VAL A 145 -3.07 15.09 -0.23
CA VAL A 145 -3.27 15.79 -1.51
C VAL A 145 -2.84 17.26 -1.37
N LEU A 146 -3.17 17.91 -0.26
CA LEU A 146 -2.78 19.28 0.06
C LEU A 146 -1.27 19.48 0.20
N ALA A 147 -0.51 18.42 0.50
CA ALA A 147 0.95 18.43 0.48
C ALA A 147 1.56 18.53 -0.93
N ASN A 148 0.72 18.79 -1.94
CA ASN A 148 1.09 19.04 -3.33
C ASN A 148 1.78 17.86 -4.03
N VAL A 149 1.35 16.65 -3.67
CA VAL A 149 1.86 15.40 -4.24
C VAL A 149 1.58 15.27 -5.74
N TRP A 150 0.65 16.07 -6.26
CA TRP A 150 0.18 16.03 -7.64
C TRP A 150 0.52 17.26 -8.49
N GLY A 151 1.22 18.27 -7.95
CA GLY A 151 1.68 19.46 -8.68
C GLY A 151 0.89 20.74 -8.43
#